data_AF-A0AA42ZRG8-F1
#
_entry.id   AF-A0AA42ZRG8-F1
#
_cell.length_a   1.000
_cell.length_b   1.000
_cell.length_c   1.000
_cell.angle_alpha   90.00
_cell.angle_beta   90.00
_cell.angle_gamma   90.00
#
_symmetry.space_group_name_H-M   'P 1'
#
loop_
_entity.id
_entity.type
_entity.pdbx_description
1 polymer ?
#
loop_
_entity_poly.entity_id
_entity_poly.type
_entity_poly.pdbx_seq_one_letter_code
_entity_poly.pdbx_strand_id
1 'polypeptide(L)'
;LDGTRAQVIIDCMNTATALSYQNVYESAQRLADLAKRGLADREWTEELEILLASLYVPQLVRHVQILHEAMRRAGTEAYIKVGTSGTGGMGLNIPYTHGEEKPSRLLLSKAALAGAQSLLTFLIARTPGGPGIVKEVKPAAAIGWREIDYGPILSAGREVPVYDCPPSQAVSIRDRENLVTEGGFGESTGETLEGVFIHTGENGQFSAGEFTAITALGQMELVTPEEIAQAVVRELRGGNTGHDIIAVLDGAVIGPSYRGGFLREAAINKLHQLEDKHGESVAFEILGPPRLSKLLFEAYLLKQVCRTLRGVLTSEPEAIAAQVERYLCDEASMRRRMISIGLPILLADGEQLLRGPRIKATDAHHGWVDLTPTNMRTWQGRLKMISDTVHKETVGSTSSVCDRNFAASRHWLSEDGAFDVGEVVAWVFNHEEQGRRGKG
;
A
#
# COMPACT_ATOMS: atom_id res chain seq x y z
N LEU A 1 -22.83 -19.76 -4.57
CA LEU A 1 -21.94 -18.87 -5.36
C LEU A 1 -21.26 -19.77 -6.36
N ASP A 2 -21.87 -19.88 -7.54
CA ASP A 2 -21.77 -21.07 -8.39
C ASP A 2 -20.60 -20.94 -9.38
N GLY A 3 -19.39 -20.71 -8.85
CA GLY A 3 -18.18 -20.53 -9.66
C GLY A 3 -18.17 -19.27 -10.54
N THR A 4 -19.15 -18.38 -10.38
CA THR A 4 -19.23 -17.12 -11.14
C THR A 4 -18.20 -16.12 -10.62
N ARG A 5 -17.33 -15.64 -11.52
CA ARG A 5 -16.35 -14.59 -11.25
C ARG A 5 -17.04 -13.29 -10.82
N ALA A 6 -16.62 -12.73 -9.70
CA ALA A 6 -17.04 -11.39 -9.29
C ALA A 6 -16.37 -10.34 -10.19
N GLN A 7 -17.06 -9.96 -11.27
CA GLN A 7 -16.58 -8.94 -12.22
C GLN A 7 -16.48 -7.56 -11.57
N VAL A 8 -17.38 -7.25 -10.63
CA VAL A 8 -17.42 -5.97 -9.93
C VAL A 8 -17.48 -6.23 -8.43
N ILE A 9 -16.67 -5.50 -7.67
CA ILE A 9 -16.72 -5.44 -6.21
C ILE A 9 -17.13 -4.03 -5.80
N ILE A 10 -18.23 -3.93 -5.05
CA ILE A 10 -18.62 -2.71 -4.35
C ILE A 10 -18.36 -2.96 -2.87
N ASP A 11 -17.28 -2.38 -2.35
CA ASP A 11 -16.86 -2.53 -0.96
C ASP A 11 -17.48 -1.43 -0.08
N CYS A 12 -18.59 -1.78 0.58
CA CYS A 12 -19.27 -0.93 1.56
C CYS A 12 -18.84 -1.21 3.01
N MET A 13 -17.83 -2.06 3.26
CA MET A 13 -17.39 -2.37 4.61
C MET A 13 -16.64 -1.19 5.20
N ASN A 14 -16.99 -0.70 6.38
CA ASN A 14 -16.25 0.39 7.01
C ASN A 14 -14.96 -0.12 7.67
N THR A 15 -13.95 -0.44 6.85
CA THR A 15 -12.65 -0.98 7.29
C THR A 15 -11.98 -0.07 8.32
N ALA A 16 -12.13 1.25 8.16
CA ALA A 16 -11.60 2.23 9.10
C ALA A 16 -12.24 2.08 10.50
N THR A 17 -13.57 1.96 10.59
CA THR A 17 -14.27 1.66 11.87
C THR A 17 -13.78 0.34 12.44
N ALA A 18 -13.80 -0.73 11.64
CA ALA A 18 -13.50 -2.09 12.12
C ALA A 18 -12.10 -2.20 12.74
N LEU A 19 -11.13 -1.45 12.20
CA LEU A 19 -9.76 -1.42 12.73
C LEU A 19 -9.62 -0.44 13.90
N SER A 20 -10.16 0.77 13.80
CA SER A 20 -9.98 1.78 14.86
C SER A 20 -10.65 1.36 16.18
N TYR A 21 -11.77 0.65 16.13
CA TYR A 21 -12.53 0.23 17.32
C TYR A 21 -11.84 -0.88 18.13
N GLN A 22 -10.69 -1.41 17.67
CA GLN A 22 -9.80 -2.24 18.49
C GLN A 22 -9.07 -1.43 19.59
N ASN A 23 -9.22 -0.10 19.58
CA ASN A 23 -8.83 0.84 20.63
C ASN A 23 -7.39 0.64 21.16
N VAL A 24 -6.41 0.83 20.27
CA VAL A 24 -4.98 0.70 20.60
C VAL A 24 -4.54 1.54 21.80
N TYR A 25 -5.22 2.66 22.07
CA TYR A 25 -4.93 3.53 23.20
C TYR A 25 -5.28 2.88 24.54
N GLU A 26 -6.41 2.19 24.60
CA GLU A 26 -6.81 1.47 25.80
C GLU A 26 -5.91 0.27 26.05
N SER A 27 -5.59 -0.51 25.00
CA SER A 27 -4.61 -1.61 25.11
C SER A 27 -3.25 -1.12 25.62
N ALA A 28 -2.76 0.01 25.11
CA ALA A 28 -1.50 0.60 25.57
C ALA A 28 -1.57 1.07 27.04
N GLN A 29 -2.71 1.65 27.46
CA GLN A 29 -2.90 2.10 28.83
C GLN A 29 -2.95 0.93 29.82
N ARG A 30 -3.67 -0.15 29.48
CA ARG A 30 -3.71 -1.39 30.28
C ARG A 30 -2.31 -1.96 30.50
N LEU A 31 -1.53 -2.09 29.44
CA LEU A 31 -0.15 -2.57 29.51
C LEU A 31 0.74 -1.65 30.37
N ALA A 32 0.61 -0.33 30.23
CA ALA A 32 1.36 0.62 31.04
C ALA A 32 1.01 0.54 32.53
N ASP A 33 -0.25 0.28 32.88
CA ASP A 33 -0.69 0.15 34.27
C ASP A 33 -0.26 -1.18 34.88
N LEU A 34 -0.22 -2.28 34.10
CA LEU A 34 0.43 -3.53 34.52
C LEU A 34 1.91 -3.31 34.82
N ALA A 35 2.60 -2.50 34.02
CA ALA A 35 4.04 -2.23 34.16
C ALA A 35 4.35 -1.57 35.51
N LYS A 36 3.50 -0.62 35.90
CA LYS A 36 3.62 0.10 37.18
C LYS A 36 3.35 -0.79 38.38
N ARG A 37 2.47 -1.79 38.24
CA ARG A 37 2.07 -2.70 39.32
C ARG A 37 3.06 -3.84 39.55
N GLY A 38 3.99 -4.08 38.63
CA GLY A 38 5.00 -5.13 38.76
C GLY A 38 4.42 -6.56 38.74
N LEU A 39 3.30 -6.77 38.02
CA LEU A 39 2.60 -8.05 37.92
C LEU A 39 3.24 -8.97 36.86
N ALA A 40 3.11 -10.29 37.04
CA ALA A 40 3.92 -11.36 36.45
C ALA A 40 3.72 -11.63 34.94
N ASP A 41 4.75 -12.21 34.32
CA ASP A 41 5.01 -12.39 32.88
C ASP A 41 3.85 -12.87 31.98
N ARG A 42 2.89 -13.64 32.51
CA ARG A 42 1.81 -14.22 31.68
C ARG A 42 0.76 -13.19 31.25
N GLU A 43 0.29 -12.35 32.17
CA GLU A 43 -0.65 -11.26 31.86
C GLU A 43 0.00 -10.20 30.98
N TRP A 44 1.31 -9.98 31.17
CA TRP A 44 2.11 -9.09 30.34
C TRP A 44 2.18 -9.55 28.88
N THR A 45 2.42 -10.85 28.67
CA THR A 45 2.54 -11.42 27.31
C THR A 45 1.23 -11.31 26.55
N GLU A 46 0.11 -11.63 27.18
CA GLU A 46 -1.21 -11.56 26.56
C GLU A 46 -1.59 -10.11 26.16
N GLU A 47 -1.42 -9.14 27.05
CA GLU A 47 -1.69 -7.74 26.74
C GLU A 47 -0.73 -7.16 25.68
N LEU A 48 0.52 -7.61 25.65
CA LEU A 48 1.47 -7.26 24.59
C LEU A 48 1.01 -7.82 23.23
N GLU A 49 0.57 -9.08 23.19
CA GLU A 49 0.04 -9.70 21.95
C GLU A 49 -1.22 -8.98 21.46
N ILE A 50 -2.14 -8.61 22.36
CA ILE A 50 -3.32 -7.81 22.03
C ILE A 50 -2.90 -6.46 21.45
N LEU A 51 -1.95 -5.75 22.07
CA LEU A 51 -1.46 -4.46 21.56
C LEU A 51 -0.85 -4.59 20.16
N LEU A 52 -0.02 -5.61 19.93
CA LEU A 52 0.60 -5.88 18.63
C LEU A 52 -0.44 -6.23 17.57
N ALA A 53 -1.46 -7.02 17.94
CA ALA A 53 -2.57 -7.36 17.07
C ALA A 53 -3.41 -6.11 16.73
N SER A 54 -3.62 -5.20 17.67
CA SER A 54 -4.42 -3.97 17.52
C SER A 54 -3.73 -2.84 16.73
N LEU A 55 -2.53 -3.05 16.18
CA LEU A 55 -1.87 -2.05 15.33
C LEU A 55 -2.62 -1.87 14.01
N TYR A 56 -3.18 -0.67 13.82
CA TYR A 56 -4.11 -0.42 12.71
C TYR A 56 -3.48 -0.52 11.31
N VAL A 57 -2.32 0.12 11.09
CA VAL A 57 -1.71 0.23 9.75
C VAL A 57 -1.22 -1.13 9.22
N PRO A 58 -0.53 -1.98 10.01
CA PRO A 58 -0.18 -3.34 9.58
C PRO A 58 -1.39 -4.17 9.12
N GLN A 59 -2.50 -4.12 9.87
CA GLN A 59 -3.74 -4.82 9.49
C GLN A 59 -4.31 -4.29 8.17
N LEU A 60 -4.38 -2.96 8.01
CA LEU A 60 -4.88 -2.34 6.78
C LEU A 60 -4.03 -2.70 5.55
N VAL A 61 -2.70 -2.64 5.67
CA VAL A 61 -1.78 -3.03 4.58
C VAL A 61 -2.00 -4.49 4.19
N ARG A 62 -2.10 -5.39 5.18
CA ARG A 62 -2.32 -6.81 4.90
C ARG A 62 -3.67 -7.07 4.23
N HIS A 63 -4.72 -6.37 4.68
CA HIS A 63 -6.06 -6.44 4.09
C HIS A 63 -6.03 -6.06 2.60
N VAL A 64 -5.40 -4.93 2.26
CA VAL A 64 -5.28 -4.45 0.88
C VAL A 64 -4.47 -5.40 0.01
N GLN A 65 -3.37 -5.97 0.52
CA GLN A 65 -2.57 -6.97 -0.21
C GLN A 65 -3.39 -8.22 -0.57
N ILE A 66 -4.15 -8.75 0.40
CA ILE A 66 -5.00 -9.92 0.19
C ILE A 66 -6.11 -9.60 -0.82
N LEU A 67 -6.76 -8.45 -0.66
CA LEU A 67 -7.83 -8.00 -1.55
C LEU A 67 -7.33 -7.83 -2.99
N HIS A 68 -6.19 -7.19 -3.20
CA HIS A 68 -5.59 -7.02 -4.52
C HIS A 68 -5.26 -8.36 -5.18
N GLU A 69 -4.59 -9.28 -4.47
CA GLU A 69 -4.25 -10.58 -5.02
C GLU A 69 -5.51 -11.44 -5.30
N ALA A 70 -6.53 -11.36 -4.44
CA ALA A 70 -7.81 -12.01 -4.68
C ALA A 70 -8.50 -11.47 -5.94
N MET A 71 -8.56 -10.14 -6.11
CA MET A 71 -9.10 -9.51 -7.32
C MET A 71 -8.32 -9.90 -8.57
N ARG A 72 -6.98 -9.95 -8.49
CA ARG A 72 -6.12 -10.36 -9.61
C ARG A 72 -6.39 -11.81 -10.02
N ARG A 73 -6.46 -12.74 -9.06
CA ARG A 73 -6.77 -14.16 -9.32
C ARG A 73 -8.17 -14.38 -9.84
N ALA A 74 -9.15 -13.66 -9.28
CA ALA A 74 -10.53 -13.71 -9.73
C ALA A 74 -10.70 -13.00 -11.09
N GLY A 75 -9.79 -12.10 -11.46
CA GLY A 75 -9.97 -11.19 -12.59
C GLY A 75 -11.07 -10.16 -12.34
N THR A 76 -11.24 -9.65 -11.13
CA THR A 76 -12.20 -8.55 -10.93
C THR A 76 -11.91 -7.40 -11.89
N GLU A 77 -12.92 -6.91 -12.62
CA GLU A 77 -12.80 -5.86 -13.63
C GLU A 77 -12.94 -4.47 -13.00
N ALA A 78 -13.78 -4.35 -11.97
CA ALA A 78 -14.01 -3.10 -11.26
C ALA A 78 -14.04 -3.27 -9.73
N TYR A 79 -13.42 -2.34 -9.02
CA TYR A 79 -13.48 -2.20 -7.57
C TYR A 79 -13.89 -0.78 -7.21
N ILE A 80 -14.96 -0.64 -6.44
CA ILE A 80 -15.37 0.66 -5.88
C ILE A 80 -15.44 0.56 -4.38
N LYS A 81 -14.70 1.44 -3.71
CA LYS A 81 -14.78 1.62 -2.27
C LYS A 81 -15.87 2.64 -1.93
N VAL A 82 -16.82 2.28 -1.08
CA VAL A 82 -17.63 3.26 -0.33
C VAL A 82 -16.92 3.50 1.00
N GLY A 83 -16.18 4.60 1.07
CA GLY A 83 -15.33 4.94 2.21
C GLY A 83 -16.08 5.71 3.29
N THR A 84 -15.32 6.26 4.24
CA THR A 84 -15.82 7.17 5.27
C THR A 84 -14.89 8.37 5.40
N SER A 85 -15.41 9.51 5.86
CA SER A 85 -14.61 10.64 6.34
C SER A 85 -14.20 10.51 7.82
N GLY A 86 -14.77 9.54 8.55
CA GLY A 86 -14.59 9.37 9.98
C GLY A 86 -15.56 10.23 10.80
N THR A 87 -15.75 11.50 10.42
CA THR A 87 -16.51 12.51 11.17
C THR A 87 -17.89 12.83 10.57
N GLY A 88 -18.33 12.11 9.53
CA GLY A 88 -19.60 12.40 8.87
C GLY A 88 -19.64 13.78 8.20
N GLY A 89 -18.50 14.22 7.65
CA GLY A 89 -18.36 15.53 6.98
C GLY A 89 -18.03 16.70 7.91
N MET A 90 -18.11 16.49 9.22
CA MET A 90 -17.74 17.51 10.20
C MET A 90 -16.22 17.69 10.29
N GLY A 91 -15.77 18.86 10.73
CA GLY A 91 -14.36 19.13 10.99
C GLY A 91 -13.88 18.59 12.34
N LEU A 92 -12.70 19.06 12.77
CA LEU A 92 -12.18 18.81 14.12
C LEU A 92 -13.06 19.39 15.24
N ASN A 93 -14.06 20.20 14.89
CA ASN A 93 -15.03 20.82 15.78
C ASN A 93 -16.31 19.97 15.99
N ILE A 94 -16.31 18.70 15.57
CA ILE A 94 -17.47 17.81 15.74
C ILE A 94 -17.91 17.75 17.21
N PRO A 95 -19.21 18.00 17.50
CA PRO A 95 -19.69 18.04 18.89
C PRO A 95 -20.04 16.66 19.47
N TYR A 96 -20.08 15.62 18.62
CA TYR A 96 -20.57 14.27 18.94
C TYR A 96 -19.42 13.28 19.14
N THR A 97 -18.73 13.34 20.28
CA THR A 97 -17.68 12.37 20.63
C THR A 97 -17.89 11.77 22.02
N HIS A 98 -17.61 10.48 22.16
CA HIS A 98 -17.58 9.83 23.46
C HIS A 98 -16.34 10.29 24.24
N GLY A 99 -16.53 10.84 25.44
CA GLY A 99 -15.47 11.20 26.39
C GLY A 99 -15.15 12.69 26.51
N GLU A 100 -14.14 12.99 27.34
CA GLU A 100 -13.70 14.37 27.65
C GLU A 100 -12.91 15.03 26.51
N GLU A 101 -12.26 14.25 25.64
CA GLU A 101 -11.52 14.75 24.47
C GLU A 101 -12.46 15.00 23.27
N LYS A 102 -12.43 16.23 22.73
CA LYS A 102 -13.24 16.65 21.56
C LYS A 102 -12.32 17.13 20.43
N PRO A 103 -12.12 16.35 19.35
CA PRO A 103 -12.64 15.00 19.09
C PRO A 103 -11.78 13.90 19.75
N SER A 104 -12.39 12.75 20.03
CA SER A 104 -11.67 11.63 20.66
C SER A 104 -10.57 11.05 19.75
N ARG A 105 -9.49 10.55 20.35
CA ARG A 105 -8.40 9.85 19.61
C ARG A 105 -8.90 8.67 18.79
N LEU A 106 -9.93 8.00 19.26
CA LEU A 106 -10.59 6.89 18.56
C LEU A 106 -11.20 7.36 17.23
N LEU A 107 -11.93 8.47 17.27
CA LEU A 107 -12.55 9.07 16.09
C LEU A 107 -11.49 9.56 15.08
N LEU A 108 -10.45 10.24 15.58
CA LEU A 108 -9.34 10.69 14.73
C LEU A 108 -8.57 9.52 14.09
N SER A 109 -8.45 8.39 14.79
CA SER A 109 -7.85 7.17 14.23
C SER A 109 -8.67 6.62 13.07
N LYS A 110 -10.01 6.64 13.18
CA LYS A 110 -10.90 6.27 12.06
C LYS A 110 -10.66 7.17 10.85
N ALA A 111 -10.60 8.48 11.03
CA ALA A 111 -10.33 9.43 9.93
C ALA A 111 -8.94 9.20 9.30
N ALA A 112 -7.90 9.00 10.12
CA ALA A 112 -6.55 8.71 9.64
C ALA A 112 -6.48 7.41 8.81
N LEU A 113 -7.14 6.35 9.29
CA LEU A 113 -7.22 5.07 8.56
C LEU A 113 -8.01 5.19 7.26
N ALA A 114 -9.09 5.97 7.27
CA ALA A 114 -9.86 6.21 6.06
C ALA A 114 -9.05 6.94 4.98
N GLY A 115 -8.14 7.84 5.37
CA GLY A 115 -7.17 8.47 4.46
C GLY A 115 -6.08 7.50 3.98
N ALA A 116 -5.56 6.66 4.88
CA ALA A 116 -4.62 5.61 4.52
C ALA A 116 -5.23 4.62 3.50
N GLN A 117 -6.50 4.25 3.69
CA GLN A 117 -7.23 3.37 2.76
C GLN A 117 -7.40 4.00 1.38
N SER A 118 -7.63 5.32 1.30
CA SER A 118 -7.70 6.04 0.02
C SER A 118 -6.38 5.97 -0.74
N LEU A 119 -5.25 6.23 -0.06
CA LEU A 119 -3.93 6.14 -0.69
C LEU A 119 -3.58 4.70 -1.12
N LEU A 120 -3.94 3.70 -0.32
CA LEU A 120 -3.75 2.30 -0.71
C LEU A 120 -4.63 1.91 -1.90
N THR A 121 -5.86 2.42 -1.97
CA THR A 121 -6.76 2.23 -3.12
C THR A 121 -6.22 2.92 -4.37
N PHE A 122 -5.62 4.11 -4.23
CA PHE A 122 -4.90 4.80 -5.30
C PHE A 122 -3.72 3.97 -5.84
N LEU A 123 -3.00 3.24 -4.98
CA LEU A 123 -1.97 2.31 -5.44
C LEU A 123 -2.58 1.18 -6.27
N ILE A 124 -3.67 0.53 -5.81
CA ILE A 124 -4.38 -0.51 -6.59
C ILE A 124 -4.79 0.05 -7.97
N ALA A 125 -5.29 1.28 -8.02
CA ALA A 125 -5.72 1.92 -9.26
C ALA A 125 -4.60 2.06 -10.31
N ARG A 126 -3.34 2.12 -9.85
CA ARG A 126 -2.16 2.35 -10.68
C ARG A 126 -1.32 1.10 -10.91
N THR A 127 -1.70 -0.04 -10.34
CA THR A 127 -1.01 -1.32 -10.50
C THR A 127 -1.53 -2.08 -11.72
N PRO A 128 -0.64 -2.46 -12.67
CA PRO A 128 -0.99 -3.35 -13.78
C PRO A 128 -1.51 -4.71 -13.31
N GLY A 129 -2.34 -5.36 -14.13
CA GLY A 129 -2.89 -6.69 -13.85
C GLY A 129 -4.00 -6.75 -12.79
N GLY A 130 -4.27 -5.65 -12.08
CA GLY A 130 -5.44 -5.49 -11.21
C GLY A 130 -6.72 -5.10 -11.96
N PRO A 131 -7.81 -4.78 -11.23
CA PRO A 131 -9.05 -4.31 -11.84
C PRO A 131 -8.83 -3.09 -12.73
N GLY A 132 -9.47 -3.05 -13.90
CA GLY A 132 -9.39 -1.92 -14.82
C GLY A 132 -9.93 -0.64 -14.19
N ILE A 133 -11.06 -0.75 -13.49
CA ILE A 133 -11.74 0.36 -12.82
C ILE A 133 -11.48 0.27 -11.30
N VAL A 134 -10.91 1.31 -10.70
CA VAL A 134 -10.68 1.40 -9.26
C VAL A 134 -11.07 2.80 -8.81
N LYS A 135 -12.11 2.90 -7.97
CA LYS A 135 -12.70 4.18 -7.55
C LYS A 135 -13.02 4.19 -6.07
N GLU A 136 -13.23 5.38 -5.52
CA GLU A 136 -13.71 5.55 -4.15
C GLU A 136 -14.71 6.69 -4.06
N VAL A 137 -15.87 6.43 -3.45
CA VAL A 137 -16.85 7.45 -3.04
C VAL A 137 -16.82 7.52 -1.51
N LYS A 138 -16.69 8.72 -0.93
CA LYS A 138 -16.81 8.92 0.53
C LYS A 138 -18.04 9.76 0.85
N PRO A 139 -19.09 9.14 1.43
CA PRO A 139 -20.14 9.88 2.10
C PRO A 139 -19.55 10.74 3.24
N ALA A 140 -19.99 11.99 3.28
CA ALA A 140 -19.58 12.98 4.27
C ALA A 140 -20.84 13.64 4.90
N ALA A 141 -21.84 12.81 5.18
CA ALA A 141 -23.08 13.18 5.84
C ALA A 141 -23.60 11.98 6.63
N ALA A 142 -24.63 12.17 7.47
CA ALA A 142 -25.32 11.02 8.05
C ALA A 142 -25.97 10.21 6.91
N ILE A 143 -25.74 8.90 6.91
CA ILE A 143 -26.40 8.01 5.95
C ILE A 143 -27.82 7.75 6.47
N GLY A 144 -28.79 7.72 5.55
CA GLY A 144 -30.20 7.45 5.82
C GLY A 144 -30.49 6.20 6.66
N TRP A 145 -31.77 5.95 6.89
CA TRP A 145 -32.21 4.89 7.79
C TRP A 145 -32.65 3.63 7.06
N ARG A 146 -32.55 2.51 7.77
CA ARG A 146 -33.07 1.20 7.37
C ARG A 146 -34.53 1.03 7.77
N GLU A 147 -34.87 1.44 8.99
CA GLU A 147 -36.19 1.26 9.58
C GLU A 147 -36.46 2.36 10.62
N ILE A 148 -37.74 2.66 10.78
CA ILE A 148 -38.26 3.46 11.89
C ILE A 148 -39.29 2.56 12.55
N ASP A 149 -39.09 2.28 13.83
CA ASP A 149 -39.96 1.36 14.55
C ASP A 149 -40.02 1.72 16.03
N TYR A 150 -40.87 1.02 16.76
CA TYR A 150 -40.92 1.00 18.21
C TYR A 150 -40.48 -0.37 18.71
N GLY A 151 -39.59 -0.40 19.69
CA GLY A 151 -39.17 -1.65 20.31
C GLY A 151 -37.93 -1.48 21.17
N PRO A 152 -37.25 -2.59 21.51
CA PRO A 152 -36.07 -2.56 22.37
C PRO A 152 -34.91 -1.79 21.71
N ILE A 153 -34.29 -0.94 22.53
CA ILE A 153 -33.09 -0.19 22.20
C ILE A 153 -31.88 -1.09 22.42
N LEU A 154 -31.03 -1.14 21.40
CA LEU A 154 -29.86 -1.99 21.31
C LEU A 154 -28.60 -1.13 21.41
N SER A 155 -27.72 -1.50 22.35
CA SER A 155 -26.36 -0.99 22.43
C SER A 155 -25.38 -2.14 22.19
N ALA A 156 -24.51 -2.00 21.20
CA ALA A 156 -23.60 -3.06 20.75
C ALA A 156 -24.29 -4.42 20.50
N GLY A 157 -25.53 -4.38 19.98
CA GLY A 157 -26.33 -5.57 19.67
C GLY A 157 -27.00 -6.24 20.88
N ARG A 158 -26.97 -5.61 22.06
CA ARG A 158 -27.63 -6.10 23.27
C ARG A 158 -28.70 -5.11 23.71
N GLU A 159 -29.83 -5.63 24.18
CA GLU A 159 -30.88 -4.82 24.78
C GLU A 159 -30.32 -4.02 25.96
N VAL A 160 -30.69 -2.74 26.04
CA VAL A 160 -30.26 -1.86 27.12
C VAL A 160 -31.21 -2.09 28.31
N PRO A 161 -30.73 -2.64 29.45
CA PRO A 161 -31.59 -2.80 30.62
C PRO A 161 -31.95 -1.45 31.22
N VAL A 162 -33.17 -1.33 31.74
CA VAL A 162 -33.63 -0.14 32.46
C VAL A 162 -33.31 -0.30 33.94
N TYR A 163 -32.67 0.72 34.50
CA TYR A 163 -32.38 0.82 35.92
C TYR A 163 -33.20 1.94 36.54
N ASP A 164 -33.66 1.73 37.76
CA ASP A 164 -34.24 2.78 38.60
C ASP A 164 -33.27 3.12 39.75
N CYS A 165 -33.25 4.39 40.13
CA CYS A 165 -32.53 4.86 41.31
C CYS A 165 -33.48 5.78 42.08
N PRO A 166 -34.27 5.23 43.02
CA PRO A 166 -35.17 6.02 43.84
C PRO A 166 -34.40 7.15 44.53
N PRO A 167 -34.99 8.35 44.72
CA PRO A 167 -34.28 9.48 45.35
C PRO A 167 -33.69 9.16 46.75
N SER A 168 -34.23 8.17 47.45
CA SER A 168 -33.70 7.67 48.72
C SER A 168 -32.35 6.94 48.60
N GLN A 169 -32.03 6.43 47.41
CA GLN A 169 -30.76 5.77 47.08
C GLN A 169 -29.74 6.74 46.49
N ALA A 170 -30.00 8.05 46.50
CA ALA A 170 -29.06 9.04 46.04
C ALA A 170 -27.74 8.97 46.82
N VAL A 171 -26.65 8.80 46.08
CA VAL A 171 -25.30 8.68 46.65
C VAL A 171 -24.61 10.04 46.73
N SER A 172 -23.71 10.20 47.70
CA SER A 172 -22.99 11.45 47.93
C SER A 172 -21.76 11.57 47.02
N ILE A 173 -21.64 12.71 46.32
CA ILE A 173 -20.46 13.06 45.51
C ILE A 173 -19.17 13.24 46.32
N ARG A 174 -19.26 13.31 47.66
CA ARG A 174 -18.09 13.46 48.53
C ARG A 174 -17.33 12.15 48.72
N ASP A 175 -17.98 11.03 48.43
CA ASP A 175 -17.39 9.72 48.50
C ASP A 175 -16.88 9.32 47.10
N ARG A 176 -15.58 9.00 47.03
CA ARG A 176 -14.93 8.65 45.76
C ARG A 176 -15.39 7.30 45.23
N GLU A 177 -15.86 6.39 46.08
CA GLU A 177 -16.40 5.11 45.62
C GLU A 177 -17.70 5.30 44.82
N ASN A 178 -18.45 6.38 45.07
CA ASN A 178 -19.64 6.73 44.29
C ASN A 178 -19.33 7.38 42.93
N LEU A 179 -18.06 7.68 42.64
CA LEU A 179 -17.62 8.37 41.43
C LEU A 179 -16.87 7.43 40.46
N VAL A 180 -16.89 6.13 40.71
CA VAL A 180 -16.32 5.14 39.81
C VAL A 180 -17.15 5.02 38.54
N THR A 181 -16.49 4.78 37.39
CA THR A 181 -17.15 4.71 36.07
C THR A 181 -18.13 3.55 35.94
N GLU A 182 -17.84 2.44 36.64
CA GLU A 182 -18.66 1.23 36.67
C GLU A 182 -18.84 0.77 38.11
N GLY A 183 -20.07 0.42 38.49
CA GLY A 183 -20.41 -0.03 39.84
C GLY A 183 -21.86 -0.50 39.92
N GLY A 184 -22.23 -1.09 41.05
CA GLY A 184 -23.58 -1.58 41.32
C GLY A 184 -24.52 -0.45 41.77
N PHE A 185 -24.70 0.56 40.92
CA PHE A 185 -25.60 1.69 41.19
C PHE A 185 -26.91 1.52 40.43
N GLY A 186 -28.02 1.83 41.11
CA GLY A 186 -29.36 1.61 40.58
C GLY A 186 -29.77 0.13 40.64
N GLU A 187 -31.07 -0.09 40.73
CA GLU A 187 -31.68 -1.42 40.71
C GLU A 187 -32.18 -1.71 39.30
N SER A 188 -31.83 -2.89 38.76
CA SER A 188 -32.41 -3.33 37.50
C SER A 188 -33.91 -3.52 37.69
N THR A 189 -34.69 -2.86 36.86
CA THR A 189 -36.16 -2.98 36.85
C THR A 189 -36.62 -4.33 36.28
N GLY A 190 -35.72 -5.06 35.61
CA GLY A 190 -36.06 -6.23 34.80
C GLY A 190 -36.67 -5.88 33.44
N GLU A 191 -36.89 -4.60 33.16
CA GLU A 191 -37.36 -4.09 31.88
C GLU A 191 -36.20 -3.78 30.94
N THR A 192 -36.49 -3.78 29.65
CA THR A 192 -35.57 -3.33 28.60
C THR A 192 -36.00 -1.96 28.12
N LEU A 193 -35.03 -1.13 27.76
CA LEU A 193 -35.27 0.21 27.29
C LEU A 193 -35.96 0.08 25.93
N GLU A 194 -37.24 0.41 25.87
CA GLU A 194 -37.97 0.48 24.62
C GLU A 194 -38.20 1.94 24.21
N GLY A 195 -38.32 2.17 22.91
CA GLY A 195 -38.62 3.50 22.42
C GLY A 195 -38.86 3.52 20.92
N VAL A 196 -39.35 4.68 20.46
CA VAL A 196 -39.37 4.99 19.03
C VAL A 196 -37.93 5.28 18.61
N PHE A 197 -37.44 4.53 17.64
CA PHE A 197 -36.09 4.68 17.12
C PHE A 197 -36.09 4.79 15.60
N ILE A 198 -34.99 5.35 15.10
CA ILE A 198 -34.60 5.30 13.70
C ILE A 198 -33.26 4.59 13.59
N HIS A 199 -33.24 3.47 12.86
CA HIS A 199 -32.05 2.63 12.72
C HIS A 199 -31.26 3.06 11.49
N THR A 200 -30.07 3.62 11.68
CA THR A 200 -29.22 4.20 10.59
C THR A 200 -28.18 3.23 10.04
N GLY A 201 -28.26 1.95 10.41
CA GLY A 201 -27.37 0.90 9.90
C GLY A 201 -26.17 0.71 10.83
N GLU A 202 -24.95 0.93 10.33
CA GLU A 202 -23.70 0.75 11.10
C GLU A 202 -23.70 1.55 12.41
N ASN A 203 -24.30 2.75 12.41
CA ASN A 203 -24.30 3.64 13.57
C ASN A 203 -25.41 3.30 14.59
N GLY A 204 -26.23 2.29 14.34
CA GLY A 204 -27.26 1.81 15.26
C GLY A 204 -28.53 2.66 15.29
N GLN A 205 -29.23 2.58 16.43
CA GLN A 205 -30.51 3.22 16.68
C GLN A 205 -30.32 4.61 17.29
N PHE A 206 -31.09 5.58 16.78
CA PHE A 206 -31.15 6.94 17.29
C PHE A 206 -32.57 7.25 17.74
N SER A 207 -32.71 8.07 18.79
CA SER A 207 -33.97 8.70 19.14
C SER A 207 -34.35 9.79 18.13
N ALA A 208 -35.61 10.21 18.14
CA ALA A 208 -36.07 11.34 17.31
C ALA A 208 -35.27 12.62 17.56
N GLY A 209 -34.89 12.89 18.81
CA GLY A 209 -34.11 14.08 19.18
C GLY A 209 -32.67 14.02 18.65
N GLU A 210 -32.01 12.88 18.79
CA GLU A 210 -30.65 12.70 18.25
C GLU A 210 -30.64 12.76 16.73
N PHE A 211 -31.58 12.07 16.07
CA PHE A 211 -31.69 12.13 14.61
C PHE A 211 -31.94 13.55 14.12
N THR A 212 -32.85 14.28 14.78
CA THR A 212 -33.09 15.71 14.48
C THR A 212 -31.82 16.54 14.66
N ALA A 213 -31.05 16.30 15.73
CA ALA A 213 -29.83 17.06 16.00
C ALA A 213 -28.74 16.79 14.96
N ILE A 214 -28.46 15.53 14.62
CA ILE A 214 -27.37 15.20 13.69
C ILE A 214 -27.70 15.61 12.24
N THR A 215 -28.98 15.57 11.86
CA THR A 215 -29.43 15.89 10.50
C THR A 215 -29.84 17.34 10.29
N ALA A 216 -29.81 18.16 11.35
CA ALA A 216 -30.11 19.59 11.26
C ALA A 216 -29.15 20.29 10.28
N LEU A 217 -29.64 21.36 9.65
CA LEU A 217 -28.84 22.21 8.75
C LEU A 217 -27.57 22.70 9.48
N GLY A 218 -26.41 22.53 8.85
CA GLY A 218 -25.12 22.87 9.43
C GLY A 218 -24.55 21.85 10.43
N GLN A 219 -25.22 20.71 10.62
CA GLN A 219 -24.64 19.50 11.23
C GLN A 219 -24.22 18.51 10.14
N MET A 220 -24.26 17.20 10.41
CA MET A 220 -23.88 16.20 9.41
C MET A 220 -24.83 16.19 8.21
N GLU A 221 -26.05 16.73 8.37
CA GLU A 221 -27.09 16.66 7.37
C GLU A 221 -27.35 15.20 6.95
N LEU A 222 -27.94 14.95 5.78
CA LEU A 222 -28.38 13.62 5.40
C LEU A 222 -28.04 13.32 3.93
N VAL A 223 -27.59 12.11 3.66
CA VAL A 223 -27.50 11.53 2.32
C VAL A 223 -28.14 10.14 2.33
N THR A 224 -28.89 9.78 1.29
CA THR A 224 -29.51 8.45 1.26
C THR A 224 -28.55 7.38 0.72
N PRO A 225 -28.70 6.11 1.14
CA PRO A 225 -27.99 4.99 0.53
C PRO A 225 -28.19 4.91 -0.99
N GLU A 226 -29.38 5.28 -1.49
CA GLU A 226 -29.71 5.30 -2.91
C GLU A 226 -28.94 6.37 -3.67
N GLU A 227 -28.73 7.55 -3.10
CA GLU A 227 -27.90 8.60 -3.71
C GLU A 227 -26.44 8.15 -3.82
N ILE A 228 -25.91 7.53 -2.76
CA ILE A 228 -24.57 6.92 -2.78
C ILE A 228 -24.51 5.81 -3.85
N ALA A 229 -25.51 4.92 -3.89
CA ALA A 229 -25.58 3.85 -4.87
C ALA A 229 -25.70 4.39 -6.31
N GLN A 230 -26.47 5.46 -6.54
CA GLN A 230 -26.57 6.13 -7.82
C GLN A 230 -25.23 6.74 -8.24
N ALA A 231 -24.49 7.36 -7.32
CA ALA A 231 -23.15 7.86 -7.58
C ALA A 231 -22.21 6.70 -7.98
N VAL A 232 -22.21 5.60 -7.21
CA VAL A 232 -21.43 4.39 -7.50
C VAL A 232 -21.79 3.82 -8.89
N VAL A 233 -23.08 3.69 -9.21
CA VAL A 233 -23.53 3.17 -10.52
C VAL A 233 -23.13 4.09 -11.66
N ARG A 234 -23.26 5.42 -11.48
CA ARG A 234 -22.82 6.40 -12.49
C ARG A 234 -21.31 6.30 -12.70
N GLU A 235 -20.54 6.23 -11.63
CA GLU A 235 -19.09 6.07 -11.68
C GLU A 235 -18.67 4.76 -12.36
N LEU A 236 -19.34 3.63 -12.08
CA LEU A 236 -19.12 2.36 -12.78
C LEU A 236 -19.41 2.46 -14.27
N ARG A 237 -20.44 3.21 -14.65
CA ARG A 237 -20.84 3.43 -16.05
C ARG A 237 -19.98 4.48 -16.78
N GLY A 238 -18.92 4.99 -16.14
CA GLY A 238 -18.04 6.02 -16.72
C GLY A 238 -18.61 7.44 -16.67
N GLY A 239 -19.67 7.67 -15.90
CA GLY A 239 -20.16 9.02 -15.60
C GLY A 239 -19.17 9.77 -14.73
N ASN A 240 -19.04 11.08 -14.95
CA ASN A 240 -18.21 11.96 -14.13
C ASN A 240 -19.09 12.61 -13.06
N THR A 241 -19.16 12.02 -11.86
CA THR A 241 -20.01 12.56 -10.78
C THR A 241 -19.29 13.62 -9.94
N GLY A 242 -17.95 13.72 -10.06
CA GLY A 242 -17.13 14.54 -9.17
C GLY A 242 -16.90 13.94 -7.79
N HIS A 243 -17.45 12.75 -7.49
CA HIS A 243 -17.34 12.10 -6.19
C HIS A 243 -16.28 10.99 -6.13
N ASP A 244 -15.60 10.68 -7.24
CA ASP A 244 -14.50 9.71 -7.25
C ASP A 244 -13.21 10.33 -6.72
N ILE A 245 -12.87 10.00 -5.48
CA ILE A 245 -11.66 10.47 -4.81
C ILE A 245 -10.40 9.99 -5.51
N ILE A 246 -10.42 8.79 -6.11
CA ILE A 246 -9.24 8.26 -6.79
C ILE A 246 -8.95 9.08 -8.04
N ALA A 247 -9.98 9.45 -8.80
CA ALA A 247 -9.83 10.37 -9.93
C ALA A 247 -9.33 11.76 -9.48
N VAL A 248 -9.84 12.29 -8.36
CA VAL A 248 -9.37 13.58 -7.82
C VAL A 248 -7.90 13.50 -7.38
N LEU A 249 -7.51 12.44 -6.66
CA LEU A 249 -6.12 12.22 -6.27
C LEU A 249 -5.22 12.07 -7.50
N ASP A 250 -5.62 11.29 -8.49
CA ASP A 250 -4.83 11.10 -9.72
C ASP A 250 -4.69 12.39 -10.54
N GLY A 251 -5.73 13.23 -10.55
CA GLY A 251 -5.69 14.55 -11.20
C GLY A 251 -4.87 15.60 -10.43
N ALA A 252 -4.74 15.45 -9.11
CA ALA A 252 -4.04 16.41 -8.25
C ALA A 252 -2.56 16.07 -8.02
N VAL A 253 -2.11 14.84 -8.29
CA VAL A 253 -0.70 14.46 -8.10
C VAL A 253 0.21 15.09 -9.16
N ILE A 254 1.41 15.50 -8.72
CA ILE A 254 2.44 16.01 -9.63
C ILE A 254 3.06 14.82 -10.39
N GLY A 255 2.87 14.82 -11.71
CA GLY A 255 3.47 13.85 -12.62
C GLY A 255 4.91 14.19 -13.05
N PRO A 256 5.57 13.30 -13.81
CA PRO A 256 6.82 13.64 -14.47
C PRO A 256 6.57 14.83 -15.40
N SER A 257 7.51 15.78 -15.42
CA SER A 257 7.42 16.95 -16.29
C SER A 257 8.41 16.85 -17.43
N TYR A 258 8.09 17.50 -18.55
CA TYR A 258 9.04 17.68 -19.65
C TYR A 258 10.38 18.24 -19.17
N ARG A 259 10.35 19.28 -18.33
CA ARG A 259 11.55 19.86 -17.73
C ARG A 259 12.32 18.83 -16.91
N GLY A 260 11.65 17.97 -16.15
CA GLY A 260 12.29 16.88 -15.42
C GLY A 260 13.00 15.89 -16.34
N GLY A 261 12.36 15.49 -17.45
CA GLY A 261 12.97 14.66 -18.48
C GLY A 261 14.17 15.32 -19.15
N PHE A 262 14.11 16.63 -19.43
CA PHE A 262 15.23 17.38 -19.99
C PHE A 262 16.41 17.51 -19.00
N LEU A 263 16.13 17.82 -17.73
CA LEU A 263 17.15 17.90 -16.69
C LEU A 263 17.80 16.53 -16.39
N ARG A 264 17.10 15.42 -16.63
CA ARG A 264 17.66 14.07 -16.52
C ARG A 264 18.91 13.92 -17.38
N GLU A 265 18.87 14.37 -18.62
CA GLU A 265 20.02 14.27 -19.54
C GLU A 265 21.22 15.07 -19.01
N ALA A 266 20.99 16.31 -18.57
CA ALA A 266 22.03 17.13 -17.96
C ALA A 266 22.64 16.49 -16.70
N ALA A 267 21.81 15.85 -15.87
CA ALA A 267 22.25 15.15 -14.67
C ALA A 267 23.07 13.89 -15.00
N ILE A 268 22.60 13.06 -15.93
CA ILE A 268 23.31 11.86 -16.39
C ILE A 268 24.64 12.23 -17.03
N ASN A 269 24.67 13.24 -17.91
CA ASN A 269 25.90 13.73 -18.51
C ASN A 269 26.90 14.21 -17.45
N LYS A 270 26.41 14.88 -16.39
CA LYS A 270 27.26 15.29 -15.28
C LYS A 270 27.79 14.11 -14.47
N LEU A 271 26.99 13.05 -14.28
CA LEU A 271 27.42 11.81 -13.64
C LEU A 271 28.52 11.13 -14.46
N HIS A 272 28.32 10.94 -15.77
CA HIS A 272 29.34 10.35 -16.65
C HIS A 272 30.66 11.15 -16.62
N GLN A 273 30.60 12.48 -16.68
CA GLN A 273 31.80 13.33 -16.54
C GLN A 273 32.56 13.16 -15.23
N LEU A 274 31.87 12.77 -14.15
CA LEU A 274 32.50 12.50 -12.85
C LEU A 274 33.02 11.06 -12.80
N GLU A 275 32.30 10.10 -13.39
CA GLU A 275 32.74 8.71 -13.53
C GLU A 275 33.99 8.59 -14.41
N ASP A 276 34.10 9.37 -15.49
CA ASP A 276 35.31 9.46 -16.32
C ASP A 276 36.54 9.89 -15.50
N LYS A 277 36.34 10.66 -14.41
CA LYS A 277 37.41 11.16 -13.53
C LYS A 277 37.69 10.26 -12.33
N HIS A 278 36.68 9.55 -11.83
CA HIS A 278 36.74 8.87 -10.53
C HIS A 278 36.42 7.36 -10.59
N GLY A 279 36.09 6.84 -11.78
CA GLY A 279 35.66 5.48 -12.03
C GLY A 279 34.13 5.32 -11.97
N GLU A 280 33.60 4.36 -12.74
CA GLU A 280 32.17 4.04 -12.78
C GLU A 280 31.64 3.60 -11.40
N SER A 281 30.43 4.06 -11.09
CA SER A 281 29.66 3.63 -9.93
C SER A 281 28.46 2.81 -10.39
N VAL A 282 28.27 1.63 -9.79
CA VAL A 282 27.26 0.68 -10.27
C VAL A 282 26.02 0.71 -9.39
N ALA A 283 26.17 0.37 -8.11
CA ALA A 283 25.08 0.42 -7.15
C ALA A 283 25.60 0.51 -5.71
N PHE A 284 24.76 1.09 -4.84
CA PHE A 284 25.03 1.27 -3.41
C PHE A 284 24.05 0.52 -2.51
N GLU A 285 23.04 -0.15 -3.08
CA GLU A 285 21.98 -0.83 -2.34
C GLU A 285 21.24 0.07 -1.32
N ILE A 286 20.91 1.29 -1.77
CA ILE A 286 20.13 2.29 -1.02
C ILE A 286 18.67 2.33 -1.48
N LEU A 287 18.41 2.13 -2.78
CA LEU A 287 17.07 2.26 -3.35
C LEU A 287 16.18 1.04 -3.06
N GLY A 288 16.78 -0.14 -2.85
CA GLY A 288 16.10 -1.43 -2.59
C GLY A 288 15.18 -1.89 -3.73
N PRO A 289 14.62 -3.13 -3.65
CA PRO A 289 15.19 -4.32 -3.01
C PRO A 289 16.54 -4.75 -3.65
N PRO A 290 17.28 -5.71 -3.07
CA PRO A 290 18.61 -6.15 -3.54
C PRO A 290 18.66 -6.56 -5.01
N ARG A 291 17.52 -6.94 -5.56
CA ARG A 291 17.33 -7.27 -6.95
C ARG A 291 17.75 -6.14 -7.90
N LEU A 292 17.50 -4.88 -7.57
CA LEU A 292 17.96 -3.76 -8.41
C LEU A 292 19.48 -3.77 -8.52
N SER A 293 20.18 -3.75 -7.40
CA SER A 293 21.64 -3.70 -7.43
C SER A 293 22.23 -4.96 -8.03
N LYS A 294 21.63 -6.14 -7.78
CA LYS A 294 21.98 -7.38 -8.48
C LYS A 294 21.95 -7.18 -9.99
N LEU A 295 20.81 -6.74 -10.54
CA LEU A 295 20.64 -6.58 -11.98
C LEU A 295 21.62 -5.55 -12.55
N LEU A 296 21.90 -4.46 -11.83
CA LEU A 296 22.90 -3.46 -12.22
C LEU A 296 24.30 -4.05 -12.27
N PHE A 297 24.71 -4.83 -11.25
CA PHE A 297 26.03 -5.47 -11.25
C PHE A 297 26.14 -6.55 -12.32
N GLU A 298 25.14 -7.39 -12.53
CA GLU A 298 25.17 -8.41 -13.58
C GLU A 298 25.29 -7.78 -14.98
N ALA A 299 24.47 -6.77 -15.29
CA ALA A 299 24.57 -6.03 -16.54
C ALA A 299 25.91 -5.29 -16.68
N TYR A 300 26.43 -4.72 -15.61
CA TYR A 300 27.75 -4.10 -15.60
C TYR A 300 28.87 -5.12 -15.88
N LEU A 301 28.83 -6.31 -15.28
CA LEU A 301 29.83 -7.35 -15.50
C LEU A 301 29.84 -7.81 -16.95
N LEU A 302 28.66 -7.98 -17.56
CA LEU A 302 28.52 -8.26 -18.99
C LEU A 302 29.11 -7.14 -19.86
N LYS A 303 28.85 -5.87 -19.50
CA LYS A 303 29.45 -4.70 -20.17
C LYS A 303 30.98 -4.75 -20.09
N GLN A 304 31.56 -5.15 -18.96
CA GLN A 304 33.01 -5.20 -18.79
C GLN A 304 33.68 -6.32 -19.61
N VAL A 305 33.10 -7.52 -19.64
CA VAL A 305 33.73 -8.67 -20.33
C VAL A 305 33.44 -8.70 -21.83
N CYS A 306 32.22 -8.36 -22.25
CA CYS A 306 31.79 -8.45 -23.64
C CYS A 306 31.87 -7.12 -24.39
N ARG A 307 32.02 -5.99 -23.68
CA ARG A 307 32.10 -4.60 -24.18
C ARG A 307 30.85 -4.06 -24.88
N THR A 308 30.26 -4.84 -25.77
CA THR A 308 29.14 -4.44 -26.61
C THR A 308 27.98 -5.41 -26.48
N LEU A 309 26.78 -4.94 -26.83
CA LEU A 309 25.58 -5.78 -26.84
C LEU A 309 25.77 -6.99 -27.78
N ARG A 310 26.36 -6.76 -28.96
CA ARG A 310 26.70 -7.83 -29.91
C ARG A 310 27.66 -8.85 -29.30
N GLY A 311 28.68 -8.40 -28.58
CA GLY A 311 29.62 -9.27 -27.89
C GLY A 311 28.94 -10.22 -26.89
N VAL A 312 27.93 -9.74 -26.15
CA VAL A 312 27.15 -10.60 -25.24
C VAL A 312 26.33 -11.63 -26.01
N LEU A 313 25.70 -11.23 -27.12
CA LEU A 313 24.83 -12.11 -27.91
C LEU A 313 25.57 -13.17 -28.74
N THR A 314 26.82 -12.91 -29.13
CA THR A 314 27.61 -13.85 -29.95
C THR A 314 28.53 -14.75 -29.14
N SER A 315 28.70 -14.50 -27.85
CA SER A 315 29.55 -15.30 -26.97
C SER A 315 28.78 -16.47 -26.35
N GLU A 316 29.44 -17.61 -26.14
CA GLU A 316 28.82 -18.75 -25.45
C GLU A 316 28.59 -18.44 -23.96
N PRO A 317 27.43 -18.79 -23.36
CA PRO A 317 27.12 -18.51 -21.96
C PRO A 317 28.19 -18.98 -20.98
N GLU A 318 28.76 -20.16 -21.23
CA GLU A 318 29.83 -20.77 -20.43
C GLU A 318 31.13 -19.97 -20.54
N ALA A 319 31.41 -19.43 -21.74
CA ALA A 319 32.57 -18.56 -21.96
C ALA A 319 32.39 -17.20 -21.27
N ILE A 320 31.17 -16.64 -21.29
CA ILE A 320 30.84 -15.39 -20.58
C ILE A 320 30.99 -15.63 -19.07
N ALA A 321 30.38 -16.68 -18.52
CA ALA A 321 30.46 -17.02 -17.10
C ALA A 321 31.92 -17.15 -16.64
N ALA A 322 32.74 -17.90 -17.39
CA ALA A 322 34.17 -18.04 -17.10
C ALA A 322 34.96 -16.73 -17.26
N GLN A 323 34.57 -15.84 -18.17
CA GLN A 323 35.20 -14.52 -18.31
C GLN A 323 34.82 -13.57 -17.18
N VAL A 324 33.54 -13.55 -16.76
CA VAL A 324 33.07 -12.73 -15.64
C VAL A 324 33.70 -13.19 -14.33
N GLU A 325 33.77 -14.50 -14.11
CA GLU A 325 34.42 -15.04 -12.92
C GLU A 325 35.92 -14.68 -12.90
N ARG A 326 36.62 -14.85 -14.02
CA ARG A 326 38.03 -14.41 -14.15
C ARG A 326 38.18 -12.90 -13.90
N TYR A 327 37.32 -12.09 -14.51
CA TYR A 327 37.30 -10.64 -14.29
C TYR A 327 37.13 -10.31 -12.81
N LEU A 328 36.23 -10.99 -12.09
CA LEU A 328 36.02 -10.76 -10.65
C LEU A 328 37.14 -11.32 -9.76
N CYS A 329 37.87 -12.33 -10.22
CA CYS A 329 39.09 -12.81 -9.58
C CYS A 329 40.19 -11.76 -9.68
N ASP A 330 40.40 -11.23 -10.89
CA ASP A 330 41.45 -10.24 -11.22
C ASP A 330 41.13 -8.86 -10.62
N GLU A 331 39.89 -8.37 -10.76
CA GLU A 331 39.41 -7.09 -10.22
C GLU A 331 38.80 -7.23 -8.83
N ALA A 332 39.67 -7.38 -7.82
CA ALA A 332 39.26 -7.47 -6.42
C ALA A 332 38.43 -6.27 -5.93
N SER A 333 38.57 -5.10 -6.57
CA SER A 333 37.84 -3.88 -6.24
C SER A 333 36.33 -4.05 -6.42
N MET A 334 35.91 -4.62 -7.56
CA MET A 334 34.50 -4.81 -7.91
C MET A 334 33.85 -5.90 -7.06
N ARG A 335 34.56 -7.02 -6.88
CA ARG A 335 34.16 -8.10 -5.96
C ARG A 335 33.90 -7.56 -4.56
N ARG A 336 34.84 -6.76 -4.02
CA ARG A 336 34.71 -6.13 -2.68
C ARG A 336 33.49 -5.22 -2.60
N ARG A 337 33.23 -4.38 -3.61
CA ARG A 337 32.07 -3.48 -3.63
C ARG A 337 30.76 -4.25 -3.47
N MET A 338 30.52 -5.28 -4.29
CA MET A 338 29.29 -6.08 -4.26
C MET A 338 29.06 -6.73 -2.88
N ILE A 339 30.06 -7.44 -2.36
CA ILE A 339 29.94 -8.13 -1.07
C ILE A 339 29.83 -7.16 0.11
N SER A 340 30.43 -5.96 0.02
CA SER A 340 30.36 -4.93 1.06
C SER A 340 28.96 -4.32 1.20
N ILE A 341 28.22 -4.17 0.10
CA ILE A 341 26.85 -3.64 0.14
C ILE A 341 25.79 -4.71 0.42
N GLY A 342 26.21 -5.97 0.58
CA GLY A 342 25.38 -7.08 1.01
C GLY A 342 24.86 -7.99 -0.11
N LEU A 343 25.50 -7.97 -1.29
CA LEU A 343 25.19 -8.84 -2.42
C LEU A 343 26.22 -9.97 -2.52
N PRO A 344 25.84 -11.22 -2.22
CA PRO A 344 26.66 -12.39 -2.53
C PRO A 344 26.87 -12.56 -4.03
N ILE A 345 27.91 -13.30 -4.41
CA ILE A 345 28.24 -13.63 -5.80
C ILE A 345 28.24 -15.15 -5.94
N LEU A 346 27.30 -15.71 -6.68
CA LEU A 346 27.23 -17.13 -7.01
C LEU A 346 28.15 -17.39 -8.21
N LEU A 347 29.16 -18.25 -8.04
CA LEU A 347 30.17 -18.54 -9.07
C LEU A 347 29.61 -19.33 -10.25
N ALA A 348 30.41 -19.45 -11.32
CA ALA A 348 29.99 -20.05 -12.58
C ALA A 348 29.60 -21.54 -12.44
N ASP A 349 30.17 -22.23 -11.45
CA ASP A 349 29.80 -23.61 -11.11
C ASP A 349 28.40 -23.74 -10.51
N GLY A 350 27.80 -22.65 -10.02
CA GLY A 350 26.52 -22.65 -9.32
C GLY A 350 26.57 -23.29 -7.93
N GLU A 351 27.75 -23.63 -7.44
CA GLU A 351 27.96 -24.31 -6.15
C GLU A 351 28.65 -23.41 -5.13
N GLN A 352 29.55 -22.53 -5.60
CA GLN A 352 30.34 -21.67 -4.74
C GLN A 352 29.77 -20.26 -4.63
N LEU A 353 29.82 -19.69 -3.42
CA LEU A 353 29.27 -18.37 -3.11
C LEU A 353 30.32 -17.48 -2.44
N LEU A 354 30.67 -16.36 -3.08
CA LEU A 354 31.48 -15.32 -2.46
C LEU A 354 30.56 -14.36 -1.72
N ARG A 355 30.75 -14.18 -0.42
CA ARG A 355 29.87 -13.32 0.41
C ARG A 355 30.64 -12.40 1.34
N GLY A 356 29.99 -11.31 1.70
CA GLY A 356 30.43 -10.39 2.74
C GLY A 356 29.88 -10.77 4.11
N PRO A 357 30.13 -9.95 5.14
CA PRO A 357 29.61 -10.19 6.49
C PRO A 357 28.07 -10.12 6.53
N ARG A 358 27.44 -9.37 5.62
CA ARG A 358 25.99 -9.23 5.51
C ARG A 358 25.51 -9.73 4.15
N ILE A 359 24.34 -10.36 4.15
CA ILE A 359 23.62 -10.78 2.94
C ILE A 359 22.21 -10.18 3.04
N LYS A 360 21.75 -9.51 1.98
CA LYS A 360 20.43 -8.85 1.95
C LYS A 360 19.32 -9.66 1.26
N ALA A 361 19.65 -10.79 0.63
CA ALA A 361 18.70 -11.67 -0.05
C ALA A 361 18.99 -13.16 0.22
N THR A 362 17.95 -13.99 0.23
CA THR A 362 18.05 -15.43 0.55
C THR A 362 18.46 -16.30 -0.63
N ASP A 363 18.39 -15.79 -1.86
CA ASP A 363 18.68 -16.54 -3.07
C ASP A 363 19.14 -15.62 -4.23
N ALA A 364 19.57 -16.28 -5.32
CA ALA A 364 20.00 -15.62 -6.54
C ALA A 364 18.89 -14.79 -7.19
N HIS A 365 17.65 -15.28 -7.23
CA HIS A 365 16.56 -14.52 -7.85
C HIS A 365 16.36 -13.15 -7.19
N HIS A 366 16.46 -13.08 -5.86
CA HIS A 366 16.17 -11.87 -5.10
C HIS A 366 17.36 -10.94 -4.88
N GLY A 367 18.62 -11.40 -4.99
CA GLY A 367 19.73 -10.47 -4.78
C GLY A 367 21.16 -10.98 -4.78
N TRP A 368 21.45 -12.24 -5.09
CA TRP A 368 22.85 -12.67 -5.28
C TRP A 368 23.27 -12.41 -6.72
N VAL A 369 24.40 -11.78 -6.97
CA VAL A 369 24.98 -11.64 -8.32
C VAL A 369 25.28 -13.03 -8.87
N ASP A 370 24.56 -13.45 -9.90
CA ASP A 370 24.56 -14.83 -10.39
C ASP A 370 25.46 -14.96 -11.62
N LEU A 371 26.58 -15.67 -11.48
CA LEU A 371 27.55 -15.86 -12.54
C LEU A 371 27.31 -17.13 -13.38
N THR A 372 26.26 -17.91 -13.07
CA THR A 372 26.03 -19.20 -13.72
C THR A 372 25.78 -19.04 -15.22
N PRO A 373 26.18 -20.02 -16.06
CA PRO A 373 25.82 -20.03 -17.48
C PRO A 373 24.31 -19.92 -17.73
N THR A 374 23.49 -20.45 -16.82
CA THR A 374 22.04 -20.30 -16.86
C THR A 374 21.61 -18.85 -16.76
N ASN A 375 22.17 -18.07 -15.82
CA ASN A 375 21.87 -16.65 -15.71
C ASN A 375 22.44 -15.85 -16.90
N MET A 376 23.61 -16.21 -17.43
CA MET A 376 24.14 -15.59 -18.65
C MET A 376 23.19 -15.78 -19.84
N ARG A 377 22.61 -16.97 -19.98
CA ARG A 377 21.59 -17.26 -20.99
C ARG A 377 20.32 -16.41 -20.79
N THR A 378 19.89 -16.22 -19.54
CA THR A 378 18.78 -15.30 -19.21
C THR A 378 19.09 -13.87 -19.64
N TRP A 379 20.31 -13.39 -19.36
CA TRP A 379 20.77 -12.08 -19.79
C TRP A 379 20.88 -11.92 -21.31
N GLN A 380 21.33 -12.95 -22.02
CA GLN A 380 21.28 -12.97 -23.48
C GLN A 380 19.85 -12.86 -24.00
N GLY A 381 18.89 -13.57 -23.37
CA GLY A 381 17.47 -13.45 -23.68
C GLY A 381 16.96 -12.01 -23.54
N ARG A 382 17.26 -11.37 -22.39
CA ARG A 382 16.94 -9.96 -22.12
C ARG A 382 17.53 -9.02 -23.17
N LEU A 383 18.84 -9.10 -23.39
CA LEU A 383 19.55 -8.22 -24.31
C LEU A 383 19.14 -8.46 -25.76
N LYS A 384 18.74 -9.69 -26.13
CA LYS A 384 18.18 -9.99 -27.44
C LYS A 384 16.82 -9.31 -27.62
N MET A 385 15.92 -9.43 -26.64
CA MET A 385 14.61 -8.74 -26.70
C MET A 385 14.77 -7.23 -26.78
N ILE A 386 15.72 -6.67 -26.02
CA ILE A 386 16.08 -5.25 -26.08
C ILE A 386 16.59 -4.90 -27.48
N SER A 387 17.57 -5.64 -28.01
CA SER A 387 18.13 -5.42 -29.36
C SER A 387 17.07 -5.48 -30.44
N ASP A 388 16.18 -6.47 -30.39
CA ASP A 388 15.08 -6.62 -31.35
C ASP A 388 14.12 -5.43 -31.26
N THR A 389 13.86 -4.92 -30.06
CA THR A 389 13.02 -3.74 -29.83
C THR A 389 13.67 -2.48 -30.42
N VAL A 390 14.94 -2.23 -30.10
CA VAL A 390 15.70 -1.08 -30.60
C VAL A 390 15.85 -1.13 -32.12
N HIS A 391 16.10 -2.32 -32.69
CA HIS A 391 16.18 -2.50 -34.14
C HIS A 391 14.85 -2.22 -34.82
N LYS A 392 13.73 -2.72 -34.27
CA LYS A 392 12.38 -2.41 -34.76
C LYS A 392 12.06 -0.92 -34.69
N GLU A 393 12.49 -0.22 -33.64
CA GLU A 393 12.29 1.23 -33.52
C GLU A 393 13.16 2.05 -34.48
N THR A 394 14.35 1.54 -34.83
CA THR A 394 15.31 2.23 -35.70
C THR A 394 15.01 2.04 -37.19
N VAL A 395 14.59 0.83 -37.57
CA VAL A 395 14.25 0.48 -38.97
C VAL A 395 12.75 0.67 -39.26
N GLY A 396 11.91 0.68 -38.21
CA GLY A 396 10.47 0.81 -38.32
C GLY A 396 9.97 2.25 -38.39
N SER A 397 8.71 2.44 -37.98
CA SER A 397 8.01 3.71 -38.12
C SER A 397 8.67 4.85 -37.34
N THR A 398 8.91 5.98 -37.99
CA THR A 398 9.36 7.22 -37.34
C THR A 398 8.24 7.95 -36.57
N SER A 399 7.08 7.31 -36.41
CA SER A 399 5.92 7.82 -35.69
C SER A 399 6.20 8.14 -34.21
N SER A 400 5.40 9.03 -33.64
CA SER A 400 5.36 9.37 -32.22
C SER A 400 4.66 8.31 -31.35
N VAL A 401 4.18 7.21 -31.95
CA VAL A 401 3.59 6.06 -31.20
C VAL A 401 4.65 5.30 -30.41
N CYS A 402 5.92 5.38 -30.80
CA CYS A 402 7.03 4.77 -30.07
C CYS A 402 7.64 5.81 -29.11
N ASP A 403 7.56 5.53 -27.80
CA ASP A 403 8.08 6.40 -26.75
C ASP A 403 9.59 6.66 -26.86
N ARG A 404 10.34 5.75 -27.52
CA ARG A 404 11.81 5.84 -27.72
C ARG A 404 12.55 6.12 -26.41
N ASN A 405 12.10 5.46 -25.34
CA ASN A 405 12.48 5.73 -23.94
C ASN A 405 13.98 5.63 -23.64
N PHE A 406 14.76 4.97 -24.50
CA PHE A 406 16.19 4.74 -24.34
C PHE A 406 16.96 5.48 -25.42
N ALA A 407 17.18 6.79 -25.25
CA ALA A 407 17.84 7.62 -26.26
C ALA A 407 19.25 7.11 -26.61
N ALA A 408 19.97 6.56 -25.63
CA ALA A 408 21.29 5.96 -25.83
C ALA A 408 21.23 4.64 -26.60
N SER A 409 20.09 3.94 -26.62
CA SER A 409 19.96 2.62 -27.23
C SER A 409 20.24 2.57 -28.73
N ARG A 410 20.06 3.69 -29.43
CA ARG A 410 20.42 3.83 -30.85
C ARG A 410 21.92 3.65 -31.11
N HIS A 411 22.74 3.97 -30.12
CA HIS A 411 24.18 3.77 -30.19
C HIS A 411 24.59 2.34 -29.80
N TRP A 412 23.74 1.58 -29.08
CA TRP A 412 24.05 0.19 -28.68
C TRP A 412 24.15 -0.77 -29.87
N LEU A 413 23.52 -0.43 -31.00
CA LEU A 413 23.57 -1.20 -32.24
C LEU A 413 24.82 -0.92 -33.10
N SER A 414 25.62 0.08 -32.73
CA SER A 414 26.91 0.32 -33.41
C SER A 414 27.95 -0.72 -33.01
N GLU A 415 28.95 -0.97 -33.86
CA GLU A 415 29.97 -1.99 -33.59
C GLU A 415 30.76 -1.73 -32.30
N ASP A 416 30.85 -0.46 -31.89
CA ASP A 416 31.53 0.00 -30.67
C ASP A 416 30.54 0.39 -29.54
N GLY A 417 29.25 0.09 -29.71
CA GLY A 417 28.18 0.54 -28.83
C GLY A 417 28.10 -0.20 -27.50
N ALA A 418 28.57 0.43 -26.42
CA ALA A 418 28.30 -0.05 -25.06
C ALA A 418 26.85 0.25 -24.66
N PHE A 419 26.19 -0.71 -24.01
CA PHE A 419 24.84 -0.52 -23.47
C PHE A 419 24.86 0.20 -22.12
N ASP A 420 23.83 0.98 -21.84
CA ASP A 420 23.65 1.63 -20.53
C ASP A 420 23.01 0.65 -19.55
N VAL A 421 23.72 0.39 -18.45
CA VAL A 421 23.33 -0.58 -17.43
C VAL A 421 22.01 -0.18 -16.76
N GLY A 422 21.82 1.10 -16.48
CA GLY A 422 20.60 1.62 -15.86
C GLY A 422 19.39 1.51 -16.78
N GLU A 423 19.56 1.79 -18.07
CA GLU A 423 18.51 1.66 -19.08
C GLU A 423 18.12 0.20 -19.34
N VAL A 424 19.08 -0.72 -19.38
CA VAL A 424 18.81 -2.17 -19.49
C VAL A 424 18.03 -2.68 -18.28
N VAL A 425 18.41 -2.29 -17.06
CA VAL A 425 17.68 -2.71 -15.85
C VAL A 425 16.29 -2.08 -15.78
N ALA A 426 16.14 -0.81 -16.21
CA ALA A 426 14.84 -0.18 -16.34
C ALA A 426 13.95 -0.93 -17.35
N TRP A 427 14.51 -1.44 -18.45
CA TRP A 427 13.78 -2.31 -19.38
C TRP A 427 13.31 -3.59 -18.71
N VAL A 428 14.18 -4.27 -17.93
CA VAL A 428 13.82 -5.49 -17.19
C VAL A 428 12.65 -5.23 -16.24
N PHE A 429 12.69 -4.13 -15.48
CA PHE A 429 11.58 -3.78 -14.58
C PHE A 429 10.28 -3.47 -15.30
N ASN A 430 10.35 -2.82 -16.46
CA ASN A 430 9.15 -2.50 -17.23
C ASN A 430 8.51 -3.75 -17.89
N HIS A 431 9.33 -4.71 -18.34
CA HIS A 431 8.85 -5.83 -19.19
C HIS A 431 8.77 -7.18 -18.48
N GLU A 432 9.74 -7.51 -17.62
CA GLU A 432 9.73 -8.77 -16.86
C GLU A 432 8.94 -8.63 -15.55
N GLU A 433 9.19 -7.57 -14.79
CA GLU A 433 8.54 -7.35 -13.49
C GLU A 433 7.16 -6.67 -13.59
N GLN A 434 6.76 -6.26 -14.79
CA GLN A 434 5.53 -5.49 -15.03
C GLN A 434 5.43 -4.23 -14.14
N GLY A 435 6.58 -3.66 -13.76
CA GLY A 435 6.71 -2.54 -12.84
C GLY A 435 6.50 -1.17 -13.48
N ARG A 436 5.89 -1.12 -14.68
CA ARG A 436 5.64 0.14 -15.39
C ARG A 436 4.71 1.01 -14.55
N ARG A 437 4.97 2.32 -14.54
CA ARG A 437 4.07 3.29 -13.91
C ARG A 437 2.71 3.29 -14.62
N GLY A 438 1.65 3.05 -13.85
CA GLY A 438 0.27 3.15 -14.32
C GLY A 438 -0.16 1.93 -15.14
N LYS A 439 -1.46 1.90 -15.47
CA LYS A 439 -2.03 0.90 -16.38
C LYS A 439 -1.73 1.37 -17.80
N GLY A 440 -0.80 0.68 -18.45
CA GLY A 440 -0.40 0.94 -19.83
C GLY A 440 -1.48 0.59 -20.84
#